data_AF-A0A3N5VMM1-F1
#
_entry.id   AF-A0A3N5VMM1-F1
#
_cell.length_a   1.000
_cell.length_b   1.000
_cell.length_c   1.000
_cell.angle_alpha   90.00
_cell.angle_beta   90.00
_cell.angle_gamma   90.00
#
_symmetry.space_group_name_H-M   'P 1'
#
loop_
_entity.id
_entity.type
_entity.pdbx_description
1 polymer ?
#
loop_
_entity_poly.entity_id
_entity_poly.type
_entity_poly.pdbx_seq_one_letter_code
_entity_poly.pdbx_strand_id
1 'polypeptide(L)'
;MEKTGIILKKAASFLLTLMALPLLMGQAPFTPPLNSWKKVDEGFEVRSLHLQGQPFQVPFKIRALRLELSRFPVRVIDSRDLGAIRLEVRAMVQKSQALGAVNGGFFFPDYRPLGLLIVDGRETNPLRKADWGIFLIQDDVPKIPHKRLSP
;
A
#
# COMPACT_ATOMS: atom_id res chain seq x y z
N MET A 1 -20.71 -40.27 58.97
CA MET A 1 -20.38 -38.90 58.52
C MET A 1 -19.53 -38.96 57.25
N GLU A 2 -20.06 -39.47 56.12
CA GLU A 2 -19.20 -39.80 54.95
C GLU A 2 -19.86 -39.60 53.57
N LYS A 3 -20.97 -38.84 53.48
CA LYS A 3 -21.65 -38.60 52.19
C LYS A 3 -21.47 -37.19 51.63
N THR A 4 -21.00 -36.25 52.45
CA THR A 4 -20.93 -34.83 52.07
C THR A 4 -19.68 -34.48 51.25
N GLY A 5 -18.57 -35.20 51.42
CA GLY A 5 -17.30 -34.90 50.73
C GLY A 5 -17.23 -35.33 49.25
N ILE A 6 -18.06 -36.30 48.84
CA ILE A 6 -18.05 -36.83 47.46
C ILE A 6 -18.84 -35.92 46.51
N ILE A 7 -19.90 -35.30 47.01
CA ILE A 7 -20.78 -34.41 46.22
C ILE A 7 -20.05 -33.10 45.89
N LEU A 8 -19.26 -32.57 46.83
CA LEU A 8 -18.53 -31.32 46.64
C LEU A 8 -17.37 -31.45 45.63
N LYS A 9 -16.71 -32.62 45.56
CA LYS A 9 -15.67 -32.91 44.57
C LYS A 9 -16.23 -33.08 43.14
N LYS A 10 -17.43 -33.66 42.99
CA LYS A 10 -18.10 -33.78 41.68
C LYS A 10 -18.58 -32.44 41.14
N ALA A 11 -19.08 -31.55 41.99
CA ALA A 11 -19.54 -30.22 41.59
C ALA A 11 -18.39 -29.31 41.13
N ALA A 12 -17.24 -29.35 41.82
CA ALA A 12 -16.04 -28.59 41.44
C ALA A 12 -15.44 -29.06 40.11
N SER A 13 -15.51 -30.37 39.83
CA SER A 13 -15.05 -30.95 38.56
C SER A 13 -15.93 -30.60 37.36
N PHE A 14 -17.21 -30.27 37.60
CA PHE A 14 -18.16 -29.89 36.54
C PHE A 14 -18.10 -28.39 36.21
N LEU A 15 -17.78 -27.54 37.20
CA LEU A 15 -17.57 -26.11 36.95
C LEU A 15 -16.25 -25.80 36.24
N LEU A 16 -15.18 -26.59 36.47
CA LEU A 16 -13.93 -26.44 35.72
C LEU A 16 -14.03 -26.90 34.26
N THR A 17 -14.99 -27.78 33.93
CA THR A 17 -15.21 -28.21 32.54
C THR A 17 -16.02 -27.21 31.72
N LEU A 18 -16.84 -26.37 32.35
CA LEU A 18 -17.60 -25.33 31.64
C LEU A 18 -16.78 -24.07 31.29
N MET A 19 -15.70 -23.76 32.02
CA MET A 19 -14.81 -22.64 31.67
C MET A 19 -13.74 -22.98 30.62
N ALA A 20 -13.50 -24.26 30.35
CA ALA A 20 -12.58 -24.68 29.29
C ALA A 20 -13.23 -24.76 27.90
N LEU A 21 -14.57 -24.67 27.82
CA LEU A 21 -15.31 -24.88 26.58
C LEU A 21 -15.27 -23.75 25.53
N PRO A 22 -14.96 -22.46 25.83
CA PRO A 22 -14.77 -21.48 24.76
C PRO A 22 -13.38 -21.54 24.12
N LEU A 23 -12.42 -22.27 24.70
CA LEU A 23 -11.04 -22.35 24.19
C LEU A 23 -10.86 -23.39 23.06
N LEU A 24 -11.82 -24.30 22.87
CA LEU A 24 -11.82 -25.27 21.75
C LEU A 24 -12.69 -24.84 20.57
N MET A 25 -13.47 -23.76 20.67
CA MET A 25 -14.02 -23.12 19.48
C MET A 25 -12.89 -22.35 18.81
N GLY A 26 -12.11 -23.09 18.00
CA GLY A 26 -11.10 -22.54 17.12
C GLY A 26 -11.70 -21.31 16.44
N GLN A 27 -11.04 -20.17 16.62
CA GLN A 27 -11.33 -18.93 15.94
C GLN A 27 -11.53 -19.29 14.46
N ALA A 28 -12.77 -19.21 13.97
CA ALA A 28 -13.03 -19.47 12.56
C ALA A 28 -12.04 -18.61 11.77
N PRO A 29 -11.27 -19.18 10.82
CA PRO A 29 -10.25 -18.43 10.12
C PRO A 29 -10.92 -17.17 9.56
N PHE A 30 -10.54 -16.00 10.09
CA PHE A 30 -11.05 -14.73 9.61
C PHE A 30 -10.68 -14.67 8.14
N THR A 31 -11.65 -14.96 7.28
CA THR A 31 -11.45 -14.96 5.85
C THR A 31 -11.69 -13.51 5.48
N PRO A 32 -10.63 -12.73 5.19
CA PRO A 32 -10.79 -11.32 4.92
C PRO A 32 -11.77 -11.20 3.75
N PRO A 33 -12.74 -10.28 3.80
CA PRO A 33 -13.72 -10.15 2.73
C PRO A 33 -13.00 -10.03 1.38
N LEU A 34 -13.60 -10.60 0.33
CA LEU A 34 -13.10 -10.43 -1.04
C LEU A 34 -12.92 -8.92 -1.27
N ASN A 35 -11.74 -8.51 -1.74
CA ASN A 35 -11.34 -7.10 -1.85
C ASN A 35 -11.03 -6.38 -0.52
N SER A 36 -10.54 -7.05 0.53
CA SER A 36 -10.00 -6.39 1.73
C SER A 36 -8.54 -5.97 1.59
N TRP A 37 -8.10 -5.03 2.44
CA TRP A 37 -6.69 -4.72 2.63
C TRP A 37 -6.01 -5.91 3.32
N LYS A 38 -4.85 -6.33 2.78
CA LYS A 38 -4.01 -7.37 3.34
C LYS A 38 -2.72 -6.74 3.81
N LYS A 39 -2.40 -6.92 5.09
CA LYS A 39 -1.13 -6.50 5.67
C LYS A 39 0.01 -7.28 5.03
N VAL A 40 1.04 -6.55 4.60
CA VAL A 40 2.32 -7.09 4.12
C VAL A 40 3.37 -6.95 5.23
N ASP A 41 3.40 -5.78 5.87
CA ASP A 41 4.24 -5.44 7.01
C ASP A 41 3.53 -4.33 7.83
N GLU A 42 4.06 -3.96 8.99
CA GLU A 42 3.61 -2.78 9.74
C GLU A 42 3.67 -1.54 8.84
N GLY A 43 2.57 -0.80 8.69
CA GLY A 43 2.51 0.36 7.80
C GLY A 43 2.59 0.06 6.30
N PHE A 44 2.46 -1.21 5.87
CA PHE A 44 2.34 -1.59 4.45
C PHE A 44 1.21 -2.59 4.23
N GLU A 45 0.19 -2.16 3.48
CA GLU A 45 -0.94 -2.98 3.07
C GLU A 45 -1.13 -3.00 1.55
N VAL A 46 -1.71 -4.09 1.05
CA VAL A 46 -2.06 -4.26 -0.36
C VAL A 46 -3.51 -4.66 -0.52
N ARG A 47 -4.15 -4.16 -1.58
CA ARG A 47 -5.51 -4.54 -1.98
C ARG A 47 -5.52 -4.86 -3.47
N SER A 48 -6.08 -6.01 -3.83
CA SER A 48 -6.36 -6.36 -5.23
C SER A 48 -7.86 -6.25 -5.47
N LEU A 49 -8.25 -5.56 -6.54
CA LEU A 49 -9.64 -5.43 -6.99
C LEU A 49 -9.75 -6.04 -8.38
N HIS A 50 -10.80 -6.80 -8.62
CA HIS A 50 -11.17 -7.28 -9.93
C HIS A 50 -12.49 -6.62 -10.31
N LEU A 51 -12.44 -5.70 -11.28
CA LEU A 51 -13.60 -4.93 -11.72
C LEU A 51 -14.07 -5.51 -13.05
N GLN A 52 -15.36 -5.85 -13.10
CA GLN A 52 -16.03 -6.42 -14.26
C GLN A 52 -17.51 -6.01 -14.25
N GLY A 53 -18.13 -5.93 -15.43
CA GLY A 53 -19.50 -5.45 -15.58
C GLY A 53 -19.60 -3.93 -15.74
N GLN A 54 -20.81 -3.43 -15.98
CA GLN A 54 -21.08 -2.01 -16.24
C GLN A 54 -20.55 -1.12 -15.10
N PRO A 55 -19.89 0.03 -15.39
CA PRO A 55 -19.73 0.68 -16.69
C PRO A 55 -18.51 0.21 -17.52
N PHE A 56 -17.80 -0.83 -17.08
CA PHE A 56 -16.55 -1.26 -17.68
C PHE A 56 -16.77 -2.27 -18.80
N GLN A 57 -16.27 -1.96 -20.00
CA GLN A 57 -16.43 -2.81 -21.18
C GLN A 57 -15.55 -4.07 -21.11
N VAL A 58 -14.41 -4.00 -20.42
CA VAL A 58 -13.48 -5.11 -20.25
C VAL A 58 -13.13 -5.32 -18.77
N PRO A 59 -12.96 -6.56 -18.30
CA PRO A 59 -12.48 -6.82 -16.95
C PRO A 59 -11.06 -6.27 -16.76
N PHE A 60 -10.80 -5.64 -15.62
CA PHE A 60 -9.44 -5.22 -15.27
C PHE A 60 -9.16 -5.38 -13.78
N LYS A 61 -7.88 -5.43 -13.45
CA LYS A 61 -7.39 -5.61 -12.08
C LYS A 61 -6.71 -4.35 -11.60
N ILE A 62 -7.06 -3.88 -10.41
CA ILE A 62 -6.36 -2.80 -9.72
C ILE A 62 -5.56 -3.44 -8.58
N ARG A 63 -4.29 -3.07 -8.46
CA ARG A 63 -3.49 -3.32 -7.26
C ARG A 63 -3.23 -1.97 -6.59
N ALA A 64 -3.81 -1.79 -5.41
CA ALA A 64 -3.60 -0.61 -4.57
C ALA A 64 -2.62 -0.95 -3.45
N LEU A 65 -1.72 -0.02 -3.17
CA LEU A 65 -0.77 -0.09 -2.06
C LEU A 65 -1.11 1.03 -1.08
N ARG A 66 -1.06 0.75 0.22
CA ARG A 66 -1.16 1.74 1.28
C ARG A 66 0.12 1.66 2.10
N LEU A 67 0.77 2.81 2.28
CA LEU A 67 2.08 2.93 2.89
C LEU A 67 2.05 4.03 3.94
N GLU A 68 2.66 3.77 5.09
CA GLU A 68 3.08 4.80 6.05
C GLU A 68 4.42 5.38 5.58
N LEU A 69 4.42 6.66 5.19
CA LEU A 69 5.58 7.30 4.56
C LEU A 69 6.80 7.42 5.50
N SER A 70 6.57 7.47 6.82
CA SER A 70 7.64 7.45 7.84
C SER A 70 8.40 6.13 7.90
N ARG A 71 7.81 5.01 7.46
CA ARG A 71 8.44 3.68 7.40
C ARG A 71 8.88 3.32 5.98
N PHE A 72 8.07 3.69 4.99
CA PHE A 72 8.30 3.40 3.57
C PHE A 72 8.36 4.72 2.79
N PRO A 73 9.53 5.39 2.78
CA PRO A 73 9.68 6.66 2.09
C PRO A 73 9.51 6.47 0.58
N VAL A 74 8.67 7.32 -0.01
CA VAL A 74 8.44 7.35 -1.46
C VAL A 74 9.31 8.45 -2.06
N ARG A 75 10.11 8.09 -3.06
CA ARG A 75 11.02 9.02 -3.76
C ARG A 75 10.76 8.99 -5.26
N VAL A 76 11.03 10.12 -5.90
CA VAL A 76 11.13 10.22 -7.36
C VAL A 76 12.53 9.78 -7.75
N ILE A 77 12.64 8.90 -8.75
CA ILE A 77 13.91 8.42 -9.28
C ILE A 77 13.96 8.77 -10.77
N ASP A 78 15.04 9.40 -11.19
CA ASP A 78 15.30 9.73 -12.58
C ASP A 78 16.35 8.76 -13.14
N SER A 79 16.09 8.17 -14.31
CA SER A 79 17.07 7.27 -14.95
C SER A 79 18.38 7.97 -15.26
N ARG A 80 18.35 9.30 -15.49
CA ARG A 80 19.53 10.11 -15.80
C ARG A 80 20.51 10.15 -14.63
N ASP A 81 20.00 10.19 -13.40
CA ASP A 81 20.82 10.10 -12.19
C ASP A 81 21.42 8.69 -11.99
N LEU A 82 20.89 7.69 -12.71
CA LEU A 82 21.42 6.32 -12.78
C LEU A 82 22.28 6.06 -14.03
N GLY A 83 22.68 7.11 -14.74
CA GLY A 83 23.55 7.05 -15.92
C GLY A 83 22.87 6.57 -17.20
N ALA A 84 21.54 6.66 -17.30
CA ALA A 84 20.79 6.19 -18.47
C ALA A 84 19.70 7.19 -18.92
N ILE A 85 19.55 7.35 -20.24
CA ILE A 85 18.48 8.19 -20.80
C ILE A 85 17.07 7.62 -20.56
N ARG A 86 16.97 6.30 -20.36
CA ARG A 86 15.75 5.56 -20.02
C ARG A 86 16.11 4.27 -19.30
N LEU A 87 15.25 3.85 -18.37
CA LEU A 87 15.30 2.51 -17.76
C LEU A 87 13.89 1.90 -17.67
N GLU A 88 13.83 0.59 -17.81
CA GLU A 88 12.63 -0.18 -17.43
C GLU A 88 12.44 -0.16 -15.90
N VAL A 89 11.20 -0.19 -15.43
CA VAL A 89 10.88 -0.12 -13.99
C VAL A 89 11.63 -1.21 -13.20
N ARG A 90 11.73 -2.43 -13.74
CA ARG A 90 12.47 -3.52 -13.09
C ARG A 90 13.96 -3.20 -12.90
N ALA A 91 14.60 -2.62 -13.92
CA ALA A 91 16.00 -2.21 -13.84
C ALA A 91 16.18 -1.03 -12.88
N MET A 92 15.21 -0.12 -12.83
CA MET A 92 15.21 1.00 -11.89
C MET A 92 15.13 0.51 -10.44
N VAL A 93 14.25 -0.43 -10.11
CA VAL A 93 14.17 -1.07 -8.78
C VAL A 93 15.51 -1.70 -8.40
N GLN A 94 16.12 -2.47 -9.30
CA GLN A 94 17.42 -3.10 -9.05
C GLN A 94 18.54 -2.09 -8.82
N LYS A 95 18.67 -1.07 -9.68
CA LYS A 95 19.75 -0.07 -9.58
C LYS A 95 19.60 0.85 -8.37
N SER A 96 18.37 1.16 -7.97
CA SER A 96 18.08 2.03 -6.83
C SER A 96 17.96 1.30 -5.50
N GLN A 97 17.95 -0.04 -5.51
CA GLN A 97 17.67 -0.87 -4.34
C GLN A 97 16.32 -0.53 -3.68
N ALA A 98 15.35 -0.05 -4.46
CA ALA A 98 14.00 0.21 -3.97
C ALA A 98 13.24 -1.10 -3.70
N LEU A 99 12.29 -1.06 -2.76
CA LEU A 99 11.36 -2.19 -2.52
C LEU A 99 10.44 -2.42 -3.73
N GLY A 100 10.09 -1.36 -4.44
CA GLY A 100 9.24 -1.38 -5.62
C GLY A 100 9.16 -0.01 -6.27
N ALA A 101 8.64 0.04 -7.50
CA ALA A 101 8.44 1.28 -8.23
C ALA A 101 7.25 1.17 -9.19
N VAL A 102 6.69 2.32 -9.54
CA VAL A 102 5.68 2.48 -10.59
C VAL A 102 6.20 3.50 -11.60
N ASN A 103 5.64 3.49 -12.81
CA ASN A 103 5.92 4.57 -13.76
C ASN A 103 5.42 5.91 -13.18
N GLY A 104 6.22 6.96 -13.34
CA GLY A 104 5.93 8.30 -12.88
C GLY A 104 5.24 9.15 -13.96
N GLY A 105 5.84 10.31 -14.26
CA GLY A 105 5.30 11.27 -15.22
C GLY A 105 5.53 10.89 -16.68
N PHE A 106 4.82 11.58 -17.56
CA PHE A 106 5.00 11.45 -19.01
C PHE A 106 6.33 12.05 -19.49
N PHE A 107 6.79 11.58 -20.64
CA PHE A 107 8.01 12.02 -21.30
C PHE A 107 7.81 12.19 -22.81
N PHE A 108 8.65 13.02 -23.44
CA PHE A 108 8.73 13.16 -24.89
C PHE A 108 9.31 11.90 -25.54
N PRO A 109 9.16 11.70 -26.87
CA PRO A 109 9.80 10.58 -27.58
C PRO A 109 11.32 10.50 -27.40
N ASP A 110 11.98 11.61 -27.09
CA ASP A 110 13.41 11.70 -26.75
C ASP A 110 13.73 11.41 -25.26
N TYR A 111 12.75 10.91 -24.51
CA TYR A 111 12.81 10.55 -23.09
C TYR A 111 13.00 11.70 -22.10
N ARG A 112 12.89 12.96 -22.54
CA ARG A 112 12.90 14.09 -21.60
C ARG A 112 11.55 14.19 -20.85
N PRO A 113 11.54 14.50 -19.54
CA PRO A 113 10.31 14.66 -18.79
C PRO A 113 9.42 15.78 -19.35
N LEU A 114 8.11 15.55 -19.40
CA LEU A 114 7.16 16.55 -19.90
C LEU A 114 6.82 17.64 -18.86
N GLY A 115 6.76 17.29 -17.58
CA GLY A 115 6.33 18.18 -16.49
C GLY A 115 7.40 18.39 -15.43
N LEU A 116 7.03 19.12 -14.38
CA LEU A 116 7.91 19.36 -13.23
C LEU A 116 8.47 18.03 -12.70
N LEU A 117 9.78 17.97 -12.55
CA LEU A 117 10.47 16.85 -11.92
C LEU A 117 11.42 17.40 -10.87
N ILE A 118 11.20 16.99 -9.62
CA ILE A 118 12.06 17.33 -8.47
C ILE A 118 12.57 16.01 -7.92
N VAL A 119 13.90 15.87 -7.87
CA VAL A 119 14.59 14.69 -7.35
C VAL A 119 15.46 15.14 -6.19
N ASP A 120 15.21 14.60 -5.00
CA ASP A 120 15.97 14.93 -3.77
C ASP A 120 16.11 16.45 -3.52
N GLY A 121 15.00 17.18 -3.72
CA GLY A 121 14.94 18.64 -3.54
C GLY A 121 15.52 19.46 -4.69
N ARG A 122 16.15 18.83 -5.70
CA ARG A 122 16.67 19.50 -6.89
C ARG A 122 15.65 19.46 -8.02
N GLU A 123 15.33 20.61 -8.60
CA GLU A 123 14.55 20.69 -9.83
C GLU A 123 15.38 20.14 -11.00
N THR A 124 14.99 18.99 -11.55
CA THR A 124 15.66 18.33 -12.68
C THR A 124 14.90 18.52 -14.00
N ASN A 125 13.66 19.02 -13.94
CA ASN A 125 12.91 19.51 -15.08
C ASN A 125 11.91 20.60 -14.62
N PRO A 126 11.89 21.79 -15.26
CA PRO A 126 11.12 22.91 -14.76
C PRO A 126 9.61 22.75 -14.92
N LEU A 127 8.87 23.45 -14.06
CA LEU A 127 7.41 23.49 -14.13
C LEU A 127 6.94 24.25 -15.38
N ARG A 128 6.29 23.54 -16.29
CA ARG A 128 5.68 24.14 -17.48
C ARG A 128 4.46 25.01 -17.18
N LYS A 129 4.13 25.91 -18.11
CA LYS A 129 2.81 26.54 -18.18
C LYS A 129 1.84 25.51 -18.77
N ALA A 130 1.27 24.67 -17.91
CA ALA A 130 0.26 23.68 -18.27
C ALA A 130 -0.71 23.51 -17.09
N ASP A 131 -1.95 23.17 -17.41
CA ASP A 131 -3.03 22.97 -16.44
C ASP A 131 -3.01 21.52 -15.90
N TRP A 132 -1.97 21.19 -15.13
CA TRP A 132 -1.68 19.82 -14.68
C TRP A 132 -1.72 19.71 -13.15
N GLY A 133 -2.09 18.52 -12.67
CA GLY A 133 -1.89 18.12 -11.28
C GLY A 133 -0.43 17.77 -11.02
N ILE A 134 0.10 18.18 -9.88
CA ILE A 134 1.45 17.87 -9.42
C ILE A 134 1.32 16.99 -8.20
N PHE A 135 1.90 15.78 -8.20
CA PHE A 135 2.02 14.99 -6.99
C PHE A 135 3.34 15.29 -6.32
N LEU A 136 3.32 15.65 -5.04
CA LEU A 136 4.52 15.87 -4.24
C LEU A 136 4.33 15.36 -2.82
N ILE A 137 5.43 14.97 -2.19
CA ILE A 137 5.46 14.63 -0.77
C ILE A 137 6.33 15.69 -0.09
N GLN A 138 5.76 16.33 0.93
CA GLN A 138 6.44 17.34 1.71
C GLN A 138 6.18 17.04 3.18
N ASP A 139 7.25 16.89 3.97
CA ASP A 139 7.19 16.56 5.41
C ASP A 139 6.35 15.30 5.68
N ASP A 140 6.56 14.25 4.88
CA ASP A 140 5.77 12.99 4.89
C ASP A 140 4.27 13.16 4.62
N VAL A 141 3.85 14.31 4.08
CA VAL A 141 2.47 14.57 3.68
C VAL A 141 2.35 14.59 2.15
N PRO A 142 1.58 13.67 1.54
CA PRO A 142 1.31 13.70 0.11
C PRO A 142 0.33 14.83 -0.23
N LYS A 143 0.64 15.59 -1.27
CA LYS A 143 -0.18 16.71 -1.76
C LYS A 143 -0.35 16.60 -3.27
N ILE A 144 -1.53 17.02 -3.76
CA ILE A 144 -1.83 17.14 -5.19
C ILE A 144 -2.27 18.57 -5.50
N PRO A 145 -1.38 19.57 -5.49
CA PRO A 145 -1.73 20.89 -5.99
C PRO A 145 -1.99 20.85 -7.49
N HIS A 146 -2.83 21.76 -7.94
CA HIS A 146 -3.14 21.95 -9.36
C HIS A 146 -2.62 23.31 -9.80
N LYS A 147 -1.84 23.34 -10.87
CA LYS A 147 -1.38 24.60 -11.45
C LYS A 147 -2.44 25.14 -12.39
N ARG A 148 -3.28 26.06 -11.91
CA ARG A 148 -4.16 26.82 -12.81
C ARG A 148 -3.34 27.79 -13.64
N LEU A 149 -3.58 27.81 -14.95
CA LEU A 149 -3.16 28.92 -15.79
C LEU A 149 -4.06 30.12 -15.44
N SER A 150 -3.45 31.23 -15.01
CA SER A 150 -4.17 32.51 -14.96
C SER A 150 -4.62 32.87 -16.38
N PRO A 151 -5.88 33.32 -16.57
CA PRO A 151 -6.40 33.72 -17.88
C PRO A 151 -5.61 34.89 -18.49
#